data_AF-A0AB33JPX7-F1
#
_entry.id   AF-A0AB33JPX7-F1
#
_cell.length_a   1.000
_cell.length_b   1.000
_cell.length_c   1.000
_cell.angle_alpha   90.00
_cell.angle_beta   90.00
_cell.angle_gamma   90.00
#
_symmetry.space_group_name_H-M   'P 1'
#
loop_
_entity.id
_entity.type
_entity.pdbx_description
1 polymer ?
#
loop_
_entity_poly.entity_id
_entity_poly.type
_entity_poly.pdbx_seq_one_letter_code
_entity_poly.pdbx_strand_id
1 'polypeptide(L)'
;MKNKYISIAFCLACMLLSSCIKEDWGVIPETDNITETDKGWNKNKTIDVYFVTDLKDEMANNIPAIADYLNTTKEFSIAVVDRTDVEYFKWADFARNYSTELMLAVNRFSTFAFNRFGDMNIEGSTILFNHKINSAESYKVTDDCYIQLVPILAKSNVETPVNIEVPFATTRFSSEAQISAATDAFKTLSDNTHQAVIVGTVKTSAVEKLKAVAGSISGYAYTPVVKDESNDYSLFMIAPKSWVLRETEMKSTGGSNAYHLSIEASVE
;
A
#
# COMPACT_ATOMS: atom_id res chain seq x y z
N MET A 1 53.07 -35.83 -8.46
CA MET A 1 52.23 -35.28 -7.38
C MET A 1 52.50 -33.79 -7.32
N LYS A 2 51.60 -32.98 -7.90
CA LYS A 2 51.77 -31.55 -8.15
C LYS A 2 50.53 -30.81 -7.64
N ASN A 3 50.80 -29.80 -6.81
CA ASN A 3 50.02 -28.61 -6.46
C ASN A 3 48.49 -28.66 -6.61
N LYS A 4 47.78 -28.81 -5.47
CA LYS A 4 46.32 -28.63 -5.35
C LYS A 4 45.90 -27.72 -4.18
N TYR A 5 46.68 -26.68 -3.85
CA TYR A 5 46.36 -25.76 -2.74
C TYR A 5 46.54 -24.27 -3.06
N ILE A 6 46.18 -23.81 -4.27
CA ILE A 6 46.22 -22.37 -4.62
C ILE A 6 44.86 -21.81 -5.08
N SER A 7 43.79 -22.62 -5.12
CA SER A 7 42.48 -22.14 -5.62
C SER A 7 41.42 -21.92 -4.55
N ILE A 8 41.71 -22.13 -3.26
CA ILE A 8 40.72 -21.92 -2.17
C ILE A 8 40.94 -20.58 -1.43
N ALA A 9 42.14 -20.02 -1.50
CA ALA A 9 42.45 -18.73 -0.84
C ALA A 9 41.93 -17.51 -1.61
N PHE A 10 41.63 -17.63 -2.91
CA PHE A 10 41.15 -16.49 -3.71
C PHE A 10 39.61 -16.33 -3.71
N CYS A 11 38.87 -17.36 -3.29
CA CYS A 11 37.40 -17.30 -3.18
C CYS A 11 36.89 -16.81 -1.82
N LEU A 12 37.73 -16.81 -0.78
CA LEU A 12 37.38 -16.29 0.55
C LEU A 12 37.69 -14.79 0.74
N ALA A 13 38.54 -14.20 -0.12
CA ALA A 13 38.86 -12.77 -0.05
C ALA A 13 37.79 -11.87 -0.70
N CYS A 14 36.93 -12.42 -1.57
CA CYS A 14 35.85 -11.66 -2.23
C CYS A 14 34.54 -11.58 -1.42
N MET A 15 34.45 -12.27 -0.26
CA MET A 15 33.24 -12.28 0.58
C MET A 15 33.31 -11.32 1.78
N LEU A 16 34.38 -10.53 1.92
CA LEU A 16 34.57 -9.58 3.03
C LEU A 16 34.42 -8.11 2.65
N LEU A 17 33.82 -7.82 1.48
CA LEU A 17 33.37 -6.47 1.12
C LEU A 17 31.84 -6.41 1.11
N SER A 18 31.19 -6.97 2.13
CA SER A 18 29.90 -6.45 2.58
C SER A 18 30.16 -5.10 3.26
N SER A 19 30.38 -4.06 2.46
CA SER A 19 30.19 -2.70 2.95
C SER A 19 28.73 -2.63 3.38
N CYS A 20 28.50 -2.53 4.69
CA CYS A 20 27.29 -1.92 5.18
C CYS A 20 27.23 -0.55 4.50
N ILE A 21 26.42 -0.43 3.45
CA ILE A 21 25.92 0.88 3.04
C ILE A 21 25.10 1.29 4.25
N LYS A 22 25.71 2.07 5.13
CA LYS A 22 24.99 2.88 6.08
C LYS A 22 24.25 3.86 5.18
N GLU A 23 23.02 3.50 4.80
CA GLU A 23 22.10 4.48 4.22
C GLU A 23 21.99 5.57 5.27
N ASP A 24 22.44 6.76 4.90
CA ASP A 24 22.33 7.93 5.73
C ASP A 24 20.84 8.24 5.78
N TRP A 25 20.17 7.67 6.78
CA TRP A 25 18.78 7.93 7.09
C TRP A 25 18.69 9.43 7.33
N GLY A 26 18.10 10.14 6.38
CA GLY A 26 17.76 11.54 6.55
C GLY A 26 16.74 11.66 7.67
N VAL A 27 17.22 11.75 8.90
CA VAL A 27 16.43 12.29 10.02
C VAL A 27 16.19 13.74 9.64
N ILE A 28 14.91 14.12 9.49
CA ILE A 28 14.52 15.51 9.26
C ILE A 28 15.13 16.34 10.39
N PRO A 29 15.96 17.37 10.12
CA PRO A 29 16.49 18.20 11.18
C PRO A 29 15.32 18.87 11.90
N GLU A 30 15.28 18.74 13.23
CA GLU A 30 14.47 19.61 14.09
C GLU A 30 15.01 21.03 13.93
N THR A 31 14.51 21.78 12.95
CA THR A 31 14.73 23.23 12.91
C THR A 31 13.69 23.90 13.79
N ASP A 32 14.23 24.50 14.85
CA ASP A 32 13.61 25.36 15.86
C ASP A 32 12.48 26.28 15.35
N ASN A 33 11.43 26.34 16.16
CA ASN A 33 10.50 27.46 16.35
C ASN A 33 9.90 28.10 15.08
N ILE A 34 8.85 27.47 14.56
CA ILE A 34 7.81 28.19 13.81
C ILE A 34 6.55 28.21 14.66
N THR A 35 6.26 29.40 15.18
CA THR A 35 5.06 29.76 15.93
C THR A 35 3.77 29.34 15.22
N GLU A 36 2.84 28.78 16.00
CA GLU A 36 1.50 28.36 15.63
C GLU A 36 0.75 29.41 14.79
N THR A 37 0.55 29.09 13.51
CA THR A 37 -0.52 29.64 12.67
C THR A 37 -0.89 28.57 11.65
N ASP A 38 -2.15 28.14 11.67
CA ASP A 38 -2.89 27.41 10.63
C ASP A 38 -2.01 26.92 9.45
N LYS A 39 -1.34 25.78 9.63
CA LYS A 39 -0.36 25.29 8.64
C LYS A 39 -1.09 24.85 7.37
N GLY A 40 -1.09 25.72 6.37
CA GLY A 40 -1.51 25.39 5.00
C GLY A 40 -0.83 24.13 4.47
N TRP A 41 -1.46 23.48 3.48
CA TRP A 41 -1.00 22.22 2.88
C TRP A 41 0.47 22.27 2.45
N ASN A 42 1.32 21.41 3.04
CA ASN A 42 2.74 21.30 2.69
C ASN A 42 3.00 20.19 1.65
N LYS A 43 3.14 20.58 0.39
CA LYS A 43 3.40 19.64 -0.72
C LYS A 43 4.73 18.88 -0.60
N ASN A 44 5.75 19.44 0.06
CA ASN A 44 7.02 18.75 0.28
C ASN A 44 6.90 17.56 1.25
N LYS A 45 5.83 17.54 2.05
CA LYS A 45 5.49 16.41 2.94
C LYS A 45 4.32 15.58 2.40
N THR A 46 3.86 15.85 1.18
CA THR A 46 2.70 15.19 0.59
C THR A 46 3.15 14.10 -0.37
N ILE A 47 2.64 12.89 -0.18
CA ILE A 47 2.82 11.76 -1.10
C ILE A 47 1.51 11.49 -1.82
N ASP A 48 1.63 10.89 -3.01
CA ASP A 48 0.48 10.46 -3.81
C ASP A 48 0.31 8.94 -3.74
N VAL A 49 -0.90 8.49 -3.40
CA VAL A 49 -1.33 7.10 -3.52
C VAL A 49 -2.41 7.00 -4.59
N TYR A 50 -2.24 6.08 -5.54
CA TYR A 50 -3.24 5.78 -6.55
C TYR A 50 -3.98 4.51 -6.19
N PHE A 51 -5.25 4.61 -5.83
CA PHE A 51 -6.08 3.46 -5.48
C PHE A 51 -7.09 3.19 -6.61
N VAL A 52 -6.91 2.11 -7.35
CA VAL A 52 -7.78 1.70 -8.46
C VAL A 52 -8.78 0.67 -7.95
N THR A 53 -10.06 1.00 -8.01
CA THR A 53 -11.17 0.14 -7.56
C THR A 53 -12.48 0.62 -8.15
N ASP A 54 -13.41 -0.31 -8.37
CA ASP A 54 -14.79 0.02 -8.73
C ASP A 54 -15.73 0.08 -7.54
N LEU A 55 -15.20 -0.10 -6.32
CA LEU A 55 -15.97 -0.12 -5.08
C LEU A 55 -17.13 -1.14 -5.10
N LYS A 56 -16.93 -2.23 -5.84
CA LYS A 56 -17.85 -3.36 -6.01
C LYS A 56 -17.22 -4.65 -5.52
N ASP A 57 -18.03 -5.69 -5.37
CA ASP A 57 -17.54 -7.05 -5.09
C ASP A 57 -17.09 -7.83 -6.33
N GLU A 58 -16.39 -7.16 -7.24
CA GLU A 58 -16.04 -7.68 -8.56
C GLU A 58 -14.54 -7.52 -8.83
N MET A 59 -14.00 -8.36 -9.70
CA MET A 59 -12.62 -8.25 -10.20
C MET A 59 -12.38 -6.90 -10.88
N ALA A 60 -11.16 -6.38 -10.78
CA ALA A 60 -10.71 -5.24 -11.55
C ALA A 60 -10.93 -5.50 -13.05
N ASN A 61 -11.58 -4.55 -13.72
CA ASN A 61 -11.95 -4.69 -15.11
C ASN A 61 -10.90 -4.03 -16.01
N ASN A 62 -10.61 -4.66 -17.15
CA ASN A 62 -9.72 -4.14 -18.20
C ASN A 62 -8.31 -3.77 -17.68
N ILE A 63 -7.57 -4.77 -17.18
CA ILE A 63 -6.17 -4.63 -16.72
C ILE A 63 -5.27 -3.84 -17.69
N PRO A 64 -5.34 -4.04 -19.03
CA PRO A 64 -4.56 -3.22 -19.97
C PRO A 64 -4.82 -1.73 -19.85
N ALA A 65 -6.08 -1.30 -19.72
CA ALA A 65 -6.43 0.12 -19.59
C ALA A 65 -5.98 0.71 -18.24
N ILE A 66 -6.03 -0.09 -17.16
CA ILE A 66 -5.45 0.27 -15.86
C ILE A 66 -3.94 0.47 -15.99
N ALA A 67 -3.24 -0.45 -16.67
CA ALA A 67 -1.80 -0.34 -16.89
C ALA A 67 -1.44 0.90 -17.72
N ASP A 68 -2.20 1.20 -18.78
CA ASP A 68 -2.01 2.39 -19.60
C ASP A 68 -2.17 3.67 -18.78
N TYR A 69 -3.23 3.76 -17.96
CA TYR A 69 -3.43 4.88 -17.04
C TYR A 69 -2.23 5.06 -16.09
N LEU A 70 -1.79 3.98 -15.44
CA LEU A 70 -0.65 4.02 -14.51
C LEU A 70 0.66 4.40 -15.22
N ASN A 71 0.85 3.96 -16.46
CA ASN A 71 2.00 4.35 -17.30
C ASN A 71 1.97 5.82 -17.73
N THR A 72 0.80 6.43 -17.91
CA THR A 72 0.71 7.89 -18.10
C THR A 72 1.06 8.66 -16.82
N THR A 73 0.92 8.01 -15.67
CA THR A 73 1.20 8.54 -14.32
C THR A 73 2.64 8.20 -13.89
N LYS A 74 3.60 8.29 -14.81
CA LYS A 74 4.94 7.62 -14.77
C LYS A 74 5.81 7.78 -13.52
N GLU A 75 5.47 8.66 -12.58
CA GLU A 75 6.22 8.94 -11.35
C GLU A 75 5.53 8.48 -10.04
N PHE A 76 4.44 7.70 -10.12
CA PHE A 76 3.79 7.23 -8.90
C PHE A 76 4.74 6.35 -8.05
N SER A 77 4.67 6.54 -6.73
CA SER A 77 5.43 5.73 -5.77
C SER A 77 4.62 4.57 -5.20
N ILE A 78 3.31 4.78 -5.04
CA ILE A 78 2.38 3.77 -4.50
C ILE A 78 1.14 3.74 -5.39
N ALA A 79 0.83 2.56 -5.91
CA ALA A 79 -0.49 2.29 -6.46
C ALA A 79 -1.04 0.98 -5.88
N VAL A 80 -2.34 0.95 -5.61
CA VAL A 80 -3.07 -0.27 -5.25
C VAL A 80 -4.11 -0.50 -6.31
N VAL A 81 -4.17 -1.71 -6.87
CA VAL A 81 -5.26 -2.12 -7.75
C VAL A 81 -6.04 -3.22 -7.06
N ASP A 82 -7.19 -2.84 -6.54
CA ASP A 82 -8.09 -3.70 -5.78
C ASP A 82 -8.70 -4.79 -6.66
N ARG A 83 -8.94 -5.98 -6.09
CA ARG A 83 -9.52 -7.13 -6.80
C ARG A 83 -8.78 -7.52 -8.08
N THR A 84 -7.45 -7.48 -8.04
CA THR A 84 -6.57 -8.07 -9.08
C THR A 84 -6.35 -9.56 -8.80
N ASP A 85 -7.45 -10.28 -8.77
CA ASP A 85 -7.53 -11.67 -8.32
C ASP A 85 -6.64 -12.61 -9.17
N VAL A 86 -6.31 -13.79 -8.64
CA VAL A 86 -5.79 -14.90 -9.42
C VAL A 86 -6.96 -15.78 -9.80
N GLU A 87 -7.26 -15.83 -11.10
CA GLU A 87 -8.41 -16.53 -11.64
C GLU A 87 -8.01 -17.92 -12.15
N TYR A 88 -8.69 -18.96 -11.67
CA TYR A 88 -8.44 -20.33 -12.11
C TYR A 88 -9.46 -20.79 -13.15
N PHE A 89 -8.99 -21.06 -14.36
CA PHE A 89 -9.79 -21.56 -15.47
C PHE A 89 -9.79 -23.09 -15.48
N LYS A 90 -10.78 -23.69 -14.80
CA LYS A 90 -10.92 -25.15 -14.68
C LYS A 90 -10.95 -25.90 -16.02
N TRP A 91 -11.50 -25.29 -17.07
CA TRP A 91 -11.58 -25.91 -18.39
C TRP A 91 -10.22 -26.02 -19.11
N ALA A 92 -9.23 -25.24 -18.68
CA ALA A 92 -7.89 -25.19 -19.27
C ALA A 92 -6.79 -25.70 -18.32
N ASP A 93 -7.12 -26.01 -17.06
CA ASP A 93 -6.13 -26.28 -15.99
C ASP A 93 -5.03 -25.19 -15.95
N PHE A 94 -5.48 -23.93 -15.97
CA PHE A 94 -4.62 -22.75 -16.08
C PHE A 94 -5.09 -21.67 -15.11
N ALA A 95 -4.13 -20.98 -14.47
CA ALA A 95 -4.40 -19.83 -13.63
C ALA A 95 -3.86 -18.56 -14.30
N ARG A 96 -4.70 -17.52 -14.35
CA ARG A 96 -4.29 -16.19 -14.78
C ARG A 96 -4.03 -15.33 -13.56
N ASN A 97 -2.84 -14.75 -13.51
CA ASN A 97 -2.43 -13.88 -12.43
C ASN A 97 -2.40 -12.43 -12.93
N TYR A 98 -3.50 -11.71 -12.72
CA TYR A 98 -3.63 -10.32 -13.14
C TYR A 98 -2.62 -9.40 -12.43
N SER A 99 -2.18 -9.75 -11.22
CA SER A 99 -1.13 -9.03 -10.48
C SER A 99 0.20 -9.02 -11.25
N THR A 100 0.64 -10.20 -11.71
CA THR A 100 1.88 -10.36 -12.49
C THR A 100 1.78 -9.66 -13.84
N GLU A 101 0.65 -9.78 -14.54
CA GLU A 101 0.42 -9.09 -15.81
C GLU A 101 0.53 -7.58 -15.66
N LEU A 102 -0.13 -7.02 -14.63
CA LEU A 102 -0.11 -5.60 -14.33
C LEU A 102 1.30 -5.12 -13.98
N MET A 103 1.99 -5.83 -13.08
CA MET A 103 3.38 -5.52 -12.68
C MET A 103 4.31 -5.41 -13.90
N LEU A 104 4.23 -6.37 -14.83
CA LEU A 104 5.02 -6.35 -16.05
C LEU A 104 4.64 -5.20 -16.97
N ALA A 105 3.34 -4.93 -17.13
CA ALA A 105 2.85 -3.87 -18.00
C ALA A 105 3.23 -2.46 -17.53
N VAL A 106 3.30 -2.22 -16.22
CA VAL A 106 3.69 -0.91 -15.66
C VAL A 106 5.17 -0.80 -15.32
N ASN A 107 5.94 -1.89 -15.48
CA ASN A 107 7.36 -1.98 -15.11
C ASN A 107 7.62 -1.46 -13.68
N ARG A 108 7.00 -2.10 -12.70
CA ARG A 108 7.11 -1.79 -11.27
C ARG A 108 7.42 -3.04 -10.46
N PHE A 109 7.88 -2.85 -9.23
CA PHE A 109 7.85 -3.92 -8.24
C PHE A 109 6.42 -4.10 -7.74
N SER A 110 6.08 -5.30 -7.29
CA SER A 110 4.76 -5.58 -6.75
C SER A 110 4.83 -6.46 -5.51
N THR A 111 3.76 -6.38 -4.71
CA THR A 111 3.37 -7.44 -3.79
C THR A 111 1.86 -7.65 -3.91
N PHE A 112 1.39 -8.78 -3.39
CA PHE A 112 -0.01 -9.16 -3.42
C PHE A 112 -0.59 -9.18 -2.01
N ALA A 113 -1.59 -8.34 -1.76
CA ALA A 113 -2.38 -8.33 -0.55
C ALA A 113 -3.52 -9.35 -0.69
N PHE A 114 -3.36 -10.50 -0.04
CA PHE A 114 -4.37 -11.55 -0.06
C PHE A 114 -5.62 -11.13 0.71
N ASN A 115 -6.79 -11.28 0.10
CA ASN A 115 -8.07 -11.01 0.74
C ASN A 115 -8.71 -12.32 1.22
N ARG A 116 -9.09 -13.22 0.30
CA ARG A 116 -9.75 -14.50 0.62
C ARG A 116 -9.59 -15.53 -0.50
N PHE A 117 -9.93 -16.78 -0.21
CA PHE A 117 -10.18 -17.78 -1.25
C PHE A 117 -11.65 -17.68 -1.71
N GLY A 118 -11.87 -17.32 -2.98
CA GLY A 118 -13.19 -17.29 -3.60
C GLY A 118 -13.40 -18.53 -4.45
N ASP A 119 -13.98 -19.59 -3.88
CA ASP A 119 -14.12 -20.92 -4.49
C ASP A 119 -12.77 -21.52 -4.95
N MET A 120 -12.37 -21.28 -6.21
CA MET A 120 -11.09 -21.71 -6.79
C MET A 120 -10.13 -20.53 -7.08
N ASN A 121 -10.58 -19.30 -6.85
CA ASN A 121 -9.81 -18.08 -7.10
C ASN A 121 -9.14 -17.58 -5.81
N ILE A 122 -8.02 -16.90 -5.99
CA ILE A 122 -7.36 -16.16 -4.90
C ILE A 122 -7.74 -14.71 -5.09
N GLU A 123 -8.58 -14.17 -4.22
CA GLU A 123 -8.98 -12.77 -4.30
C GLU A 123 -7.98 -11.90 -3.54
N GLY A 124 -7.66 -10.73 -4.10
CA GLY A 124 -6.67 -9.85 -3.51
C GLY A 124 -6.39 -8.60 -4.30
N SER A 125 -5.44 -7.82 -3.82
CA SER A 125 -5.11 -6.51 -4.35
C SER A 125 -3.62 -6.43 -4.61
N THR A 126 -3.25 -5.83 -5.74
CA THR A 126 -1.84 -5.65 -6.12
C THR A 126 -1.37 -4.31 -5.60
N ILE A 127 -0.28 -4.30 -4.84
CA ILE A 127 0.43 -3.08 -4.47
C ILE A 127 1.62 -2.93 -5.41
N LEU A 128 1.72 -1.81 -6.11
CA LEU A 128 2.80 -1.46 -7.04
C LEU A 128 3.65 -0.34 -6.46
N PHE A 129 4.97 -0.48 -6.58
CA PHE A 129 5.94 0.49 -6.06
C PHE A 129 7.22 0.53 -6.91
N ASN A 130 8.04 1.57 -6.72
CA ASN A 130 9.12 1.95 -7.65
C ASN A 130 10.54 1.53 -7.21
N HIS A 131 10.68 0.83 -6.08
CA HIS A 131 11.98 0.39 -5.55
C HIS A 131 11.92 -1.05 -5.01
N LYS A 132 13.07 -1.63 -4.67
CA LYS A 132 13.11 -2.92 -3.96
C LYS A 132 12.74 -2.70 -2.50
N ILE A 133 11.91 -3.59 -1.93
CA ILE A 133 11.56 -3.57 -0.51
C ILE A 133 12.42 -4.57 0.27
N ASN A 134 12.66 -4.27 1.55
CA ASN A 134 13.40 -5.16 2.45
C ASN A 134 12.48 -6.15 3.17
N SER A 135 11.20 -5.80 3.34
CA SER A 135 10.20 -6.64 3.99
C SER A 135 8.80 -6.37 3.44
N ALA A 136 7.95 -7.38 3.52
CA ALA A 136 6.51 -7.30 3.36
C ALA A 136 5.90 -8.22 4.42
N GLU A 137 4.95 -7.72 5.20
CA GLU A 137 4.35 -8.44 6.32
C GLU A 137 2.86 -8.60 6.08
N SER A 138 2.33 -9.78 6.42
CA SER A 138 0.90 -10.07 6.27
C SER A 138 0.32 -10.47 7.63
N TYR A 139 -0.69 -9.72 8.05
CA TYR A 139 -1.38 -9.91 9.32
C TYR A 139 -2.68 -10.63 9.04
N LYS A 140 -2.75 -11.90 9.44
CA LYS A 140 -3.98 -12.69 9.34
C LYS A 140 -5.02 -12.14 10.32
N VAL A 141 -6.16 -11.70 9.79
CA VAL A 141 -7.31 -11.23 10.58
C VAL A 141 -8.33 -12.35 10.74
N THR A 142 -8.74 -12.97 9.64
CA THR A 142 -9.51 -14.21 9.59
C THR A 142 -8.93 -15.13 8.50
N ASP A 143 -9.54 -16.29 8.25
CA ASP A 143 -9.15 -17.11 7.09
C ASP A 143 -9.40 -16.39 5.75
N ASP A 144 -10.34 -15.44 5.73
CA ASP A 144 -10.80 -14.68 4.57
C ASP A 144 -10.54 -13.17 4.71
N CYS A 145 -9.51 -12.76 5.46
CA CYS A 145 -9.10 -11.36 5.54
C CYS A 145 -7.67 -11.24 6.08
N TYR A 146 -6.84 -10.49 5.37
CA TYR A 146 -5.48 -10.15 5.79
C TYR A 146 -5.25 -8.66 5.64
N ILE A 147 -4.28 -8.13 6.38
CA ILE A 147 -3.75 -6.78 6.20
C ILE A 147 -2.31 -6.93 5.73
N GLN A 148 -2.01 -6.38 4.56
CA GLN A 148 -0.66 -6.41 3.98
C GLN A 148 0.05 -5.10 4.29
N LEU A 149 1.15 -5.15 5.04
CA LEU A 149 2.04 -4.04 5.33
C LEU A 149 3.28 -4.11 4.43
N VAL A 150 3.64 -2.98 3.86
CA VAL A 150 4.81 -2.79 2.99
C VAL A 150 5.37 -1.38 3.23
N PRO A 151 6.54 -1.25 3.87
CA PRO A 151 7.24 0.03 3.93
C PRO A 151 7.68 0.46 2.52
N ILE A 152 7.20 1.61 2.05
CA ILE A 152 7.47 2.15 0.72
C ILE A 152 8.08 3.55 0.86
N LEU A 153 9.20 3.79 0.19
CA LEU A 153 9.84 5.07 0.05
C LEU A 153 9.13 5.86 -1.06
N ALA A 154 8.20 6.72 -0.68
CA ALA A 154 7.42 7.52 -1.61
C ALA A 154 8.06 8.89 -1.87
N LYS A 155 7.97 9.35 -3.11
CA LYS A 155 8.38 10.68 -3.53
C LYS A 155 7.31 11.71 -3.17
N SER A 156 7.72 12.85 -2.64
CA SER A 156 6.82 13.98 -2.40
C SER A 156 6.31 14.62 -3.72
N ASN A 157 5.09 15.16 -3.72
CA ASN A 157 4.42 15.74 -4.88
C ASN A 157 4.87 17.20 -5.17
N VAL A 158 6.15 17.36 -5.52
CA VAL A 158 6.77 18.64 -5.92
C VAL A 158 7.78 18.43 -7.05
N GLU A 159 8.21 19.51 -7.71
CA GLU A 159 9.15 19.46 -8.84
C GLU A 159 10.51 18.83 -8.49
N THR A 160 10.97 19.00 -7.25
CA THR A 160 12.17 18.32 -6.71
C THR A 160 11.76 17.42 -5.55
N PRO A 161 11.38 16.15 -5.82
CA PRO A 161 10.83 15.29 -4.80
C PRO A 161 11.84 14.92 -3.71
N VAL A 162 11.39 14.88 -2.46
CA VAL A 162 12.07 14.23 -1.35
C VAL A 162 11.48 12.85 -1.11
N ASN A 163 12.30 11.95 -0.60
CA ASN A 163 11.87 10.61 -0.22
C ASN A 163 11.25 10.64 1.18
N ILE A 164 10.07 10.04 1.31
CA ILE A 164 9.31 9.91 2.55
C ILE A 164 9.04 8.43 2.75
N GLU A 165 9.48 7.88 3.88
CA GLU A 165 9.15 6.51 4.25
C GLU A 165 7.69 6.43 4.68
N VAL A 166 6.92 5.61 3.96
CA VAL A 166 5.50 5.38 4.22
C VAL A 166 5.35 3.92 4.67
N PRO A 167 5.02 3.64 5.94
CA PRO A 167 4.64 2.30 6.38
C PRO A 167 3.25 1.95 5.84
N PHE A 168 3.18 1.72 4.52
CA PHE A 168 1.92 1.60 3.81
C PHE A 168 1.28 0.23 4.04
N ALA A 169 -0.01 0.21 4.36
CA ALA A 169 -0.76 -1.02 4.45
C ALA A 169 -2.05 -0.96 3.64
N THR A 170 -2.49 -2.13 3.17
CA THR A 170 -3.80 -2.27 2.52
C THR A 170 -4.53 -3.50 3.01
N THR A 171 -5.86 -3.44 2.92
CA THR A 171 -6.76 -4.52 3.32
C THR A 171 -8.13 -4.29 2.69
N ARG A 172 -8.92 -5.36 2.61
CA ARG A 172 -10.32 -5.34 2.21
C ARG A 172 -11.17 -6.02 3.28
N PHE A 173 -12.15 -5.29 3.81
CA PHE A 173 -13.11 -5.81 4.77
C PHE A 173 -14.47 -6.01 4.11
N SER A 174 -14.98 -7.24 4.14
CA SER A 174 -16.30 -7.61 3.62
C SER A 174 -17.36 -7.75 4.72
N SER A 175 -16.99 -7.63 6.00
CA SER A 175 -17.92 -7.77 7.14
C SER A 175 -17.44 -7.10 8.42
N GLU A 176 -18.39 -6.82 9.32
CA GLU A 176 -18.11 -6.35 10.69
C GLU A 176 -17.33 -7.35 11.55
N ALA A 177 -17.49 -8.65 11.28
CA ALA A 177 -16.78 -9.71 11.98
C ALA A 177 -15.27 -9.64 11.70
N GLN A 178 -14.87 -9.43 10.45
CA GLN A 178 -13.46 -9.22 10.08
C GLN A 178 -12.89 -7.96 10.75
N ILE A 179 -13.65 -6.86 10.78
CA ILE A 179 -13.20 -5.63 11.45
C ILE A 179 -13.00 -5.86 12.95
N SER A 180 -13.89 -6.62 13.59
CA SER A 180 -13.75 -6.94 15.02
C SER A 180 -12.50 -7.79 15.28
N ALA A 181 -12.23 -8.78 14.41
CA ALA A 181 -11.03 -9.60 14.48
C ALA A 181 -9.74 -8.82 14.18
N ALA A 182 -9.82 -7.73 13.40
CA ALA A 182 -8.67 -6.91 13.03
C ALA A 182 -8.12 -6.07 14.18
N THR A 183 -8.82 -5.99 15.32
CA THR A 183 -8.46 -5.11 16.44
C THR A 183 -7.02 -5.27 16.90
N ASP A 184 -6.53 -6.51 17.04
CA ASP A 184 -5.15 -6.74 17.50
C ASP A 184 -4.12 -6.45 16.42
N ALA A 185 -4.42 -6.75 15.15
CA ALA A 185 -3.59 -6.34 14.03
C ALA A 185 -3.48 -4.81 13.94
N PHE A 186 -4.59 -4.10 14.14
CA PHE A 186 -4.57 -2.64 14.20
C PHE A 186 -3.74 -2.11 15.36
N LYS A 187 -3.79 -2.71 16.56
CA LYS A 187 -2.91 -2.29 17.67
C LYS A 187 -1.43 -2.40 17.32
N THR A 188 -1.03 -3.50 16.68
CA THR A 188 0.36 -3.69 16.23
C THR A 188 0.73 -2.68 15.14
N LEU A 189 -0.11 -2.55 14.11
CA LEU A 189 0.10 -1.61 13.01
C LEU A 189 0.12 -0.15 13.47
N SER A 190 -0.51 0.15 14.60
CA SER A 190 -0.58 1.48 15.20
C SER A 190 0.40 1.73 16.35
N ASP A 191 1.31 0.79 16.64
CA ASP A 191 2.35 1.00 17.63
C ASP A 191 3.40 2.03 17.15
N ASN A 192 4.30 2.42 18.06
CA ASN A 192 5.35 3.40 17.76
C ASN A 192 6.42 2.87 16.80
N THR A 193 6.41 1.59 16.45
CA THR A 193 7.38 0.96 15.55
C THR A 193 6.85 0.93 14.12
N HIS A 194 5.57 0.64 13.92
CA HIS A 194 4.97 0.49 12.59
C HIS A 194 4.35 1.80 12.09
N GLN A 195 3.56 2.48 12.94
CA GLN A 195 2.86 3.73 12.58
C GLN A 195 2.18 3.70 11.19
N ALA A 196 1.56 2.57 10.85
CA ALA A 196 1.09 2.26 9.50
C ALA A 196 0.05 3.26 8.97
N VAL A 197 0.16 3.60 7.68
CA VAL A 197 -0.85 4.31 6.89
C VAL A 197 -1.65 3.28 6.12
N ILE A 198 -2.86 3.00 6.58
CA ILE A 198 -3.73 1.95 6.04
C ILE A 198 -4.72 2.57 5.06
N VAL A 199 -4.64 2.21 3.77
CA VAL A 199 -5.63 2.59 2.75
C VAL A 199 -6.25 1.32 2.19
N GLY A 200 -7.58 1.22 2.26
CA GLY A 200 -8.27 -0.02 1.92
C GLY A 200 -9.75 0.17 1.64
N THR A 201 -10.43 -0.93 1.32
CA THR A 201 -11.86 -0.93 1.04
C THR A 201 -12.64 -1.67 2.13
N VAL A 202 -13.82 -1.18 2.46
CA VAL A 202 -14.72 -1.80 3.44
C VAL A 202 -16.12 -1.87 2.86
N LYS A 203 -16.83 -2.98 3.07
CA LYS A 203 -18.23 -3.08 2.66
C LYS A 203 -19.03 -1.96 3.31
N THR A 204 -19.83 -1.24 2.55
CA THR A 204 -20.49 0.00 3.00
C THR A 204 -21.32 -0.23 4.26
N SER A 205 -21.95 -1.40 4.40
CA SER A 205 -22.70 -1.79 5.60
C SER A 205 -21.87 -1.93 6.88
N ALA A 206 -20.53 -1.99 6.79
CA ALA A 206 -19.62 -2.22 7.91
C ALA A 206 -18.77 -0.98 8.26
N VAL A 207 -18.97 0.16 7.59
CA VAL A 207 -18.21 1.40 7.78
C VAL A 207 -18.29 1.92 9.22
N GLU A 208 -19.47 1.91 9.84
CA GLU A 208 -19.63 2.42 11.21
C GLU A 208 -18.85 1.60 12.23
N LYS A 209 -18.80 0.27 12.04
CA LYS A 209 -17.96 -0.60 12.86
C LYS A 209 -16.47 -0.28 12.69
N LEU A 210 -16.03 -0.03 11.45
CA LEU A 210 -14.64 0.35 11.17
C LEU A 210 -14.27 1.68 11.82
N LYS A 211 -15.14 2.70 11.69
CA LYS A 211 -14.98 4.01 12.36
C LYS A 211 -14.84 3.86 13.86
N ALA A 212 -15.69 3.05 14.49
CA ALA A 212 -15.66 2.83 15.94
C ALA A 212 -14.36 2.14 16.39
N VAL A 213 -13.91 1.10 15.67
CA VAL A 213 -12.65 0.41 15.99
C VAL A 213 -11.46 1.34 15.78
N ALA A 214 -11.38 2.03 14.64
CA ALA A 214 -10.30 2.98 14.36
C ALA A 214 -10.25 4.13 15.37
N GLY A 215 -11.41 4.66 15.78
CA GLY A 215 -11.51 5.73 16.77
C GLY A 215 -11.11 5.30 18.19
N SER A 216 -11.04 3.99 18.46
CA SER A 216 -10.52 3.47 19.74
C SER A 216 -8.99 3.41 19.81
N ILE A 217 -8.31 3.59 18.68
CA ILE A 217 -6.85 3.56 18.58
C ILE A 217 -6.31 4.95 18.90
N SER A 218 -5.57 5.07 20.00
CA SER A 218 -4.95 6.34 20.38
C SER A 218 -3.98 6.83 19.31
N GLY A 219 -4.00 8.13 19.01
CA GLY A 219 -3.10 8.74 18.03
C GLY A 219 -3.47 8.51 16.56
N TYR A 220 -4.54 7.76 16.27
CA TYR A 220 -5.01 7.46 14.91
C TYR A 220 -6.30 8.18 14.55
N ALA A 221 -6.55 8.30 13.24
CA ALA A 221 -7.78 8.85 12.68
C ALA A 221 -8.31 7.95 11.56
N TYR A 222 -9.63 7.77 11.55
CA TYR A 222 -10.35 7.28 10.38
C TYR A 222 -10.72 8.46 9.48
N THR A 223 -10.44 8.34 8.19
CA THR A 223 -10.81 9.31 7.16
C THR A 223 -11.56 8.60 6.02
N PRO A 224 -12.83 8.97 5.75
CA PRO A 224 -13.51 8.48 4.55
C PRO A 224 -12.88 9.15 3.32
N VAL A 225 -12.40 8.33 2.39
CA VAL A 225 -11.77 8.82 1.15
C VAL A 225 -12.85 9.09 0.10
N VAL A 226 -13.74 8.12 -0.10
CA VAL A 226 -14.94 8.26 -0.94
C VAL A 226 -16.15 8.18 -0.04
N LYS A 227 -17.07 9.15 -0.17
CA LYS A 227 -18.27 9.28 0.68
C LYS A 227 -19.56 8.82 -0.01
N ASP A 228 -19.44 8.11 -1.12
CA ASP A 228 -20.59 7.66 -1.91
C ASP A 228 -21.16 6.35 -1.35
N GLU A 229 -22.29 6.47 -0.66
CA GLU A 229 -23.02 5.37 -0.02
C GLU A 229 -23.74 4.46 -1.02
N SER A 230 -23.77 4.80 -2.32
CA SER A 230 -24.42 3.97 -3.34
C SER A 230 -23.56 2.77 -3.80
N ASN A 231 -22.26 2.76 -3.46
CA ASN A 231 -21.35 1.68 -3.79
C ASN A 231 -21.42 0.53 -2.76
N ASP A 232 -21.13 -0.69 -3.20
CA ASP A 232 -21.09 -1.86 -2.31
C ASP A 232 -19.96 -1.75 -1.26
N TYR A 233 -18.88 -1.08 -1.63
CA TYR A 233 -17.72 -0.81 -0.80
C TYR A 233 -17.44 0.70 -0.70
N SER A 234 -16.79 1.10 0.38
CA SER A 234 -16.27 2.44 0.64
C SER A 234 -14.73 2.39 0.70
N LEU A 235 -14.07 3.41 0.15
CA LEU A 235 -12.62 3.60 0.29
C LEU A 235 -12.33 4.40 1.57
N PHE A 236 -11.40 3.91 2.38
CA PHE A 236 -11.05 4.54 3.65
C PHE A 236 -9.53 4.69 3.81
N MET A 237 -9.15 5.59 4.71
CA MET A 237 -7.81 5.70 5.27
C MET A 237 -7.87 5.62 6.80
N ILE A 238 -7.01 4.82 7.40
CA ILE A 238 -6.73 4.80 8.84
C ILE A 238 -5.24 5.05 9.00
N ALA A 239 -4.86 6.15 9.66
CA ALA A 239 -3.47 6.56 9.76
C ALA A 239 -3.22 7.30 11.08
N PRO A 240 -1.94 7.46 11.52
CA PRO A 240 -1.63 8.37 12.61
C PRO A 240 -2.17 9.77 12.31
N LYS A 241 -2.57 10.54 13.32
CA LYS A 241 -3.11 11.91 13.14
C LYS A 241 -2.14 12.88 12.48
N SER A 242 -0.85 12.57 12.48
CA SER A 242 0.18 13.30 11.74
C SER A 242 0.09 13.10 10.22
N TRP A 243 -0.71 12.14 9.74
CA TRP A 243 -1.01 11.91 8.32
C TRP A 243 -2.41 12.40 7.98
N VAL A 244 -2.49 13.34 7.04
CA VAL A 244 -3.75 14.00 6.67
C VAL A 244 -4.01 13.84 5.18
N LEU A 245 -5.18 13.28 4.84
CA LEU A 245 -5.68 13.28 3.47
C LEU A 245 -6.10 14.70 3.10
N ARG A 246 -5.39 15.34 2.17
CA ARG A 246 -5.64 16.72 1.74
C ARG A 246 -6.61 16.78 0.57
N GLU A 247 -6.47 15.85 -0.36
CA GLU A 247 -7.24 15.84 -1.61
C GLU A 247 -7.49 14.43 -2.10
N THR A 248 -8.61 14.26 -2.82
CA THR A 248 -8.93 13.03 -3.54
C THR A 248 -9.51 13.39 -4.89
N GLU A 249 -8.83 13.01 -5.97
CA GLU A 249 -9.32 13.14 -7.34
C GLU A 249 -9.69 11.77 -7.90
N MET A 250 -10.82 11.67 -8.61
CA MET A 250 -11.21 10.45 -9.31
C MET A 250 -11.03 10.62 -10.82
N LYS A 251 -10.41 9.63 -11.46
CA LYS A 251 -10.29 9.54 -12.92
C LYS A 251 -10.69 8.13 -13.36
N SER A 252 -11.45 8.01 -14.45
CA SER A 252 -11.69 6.72 -15.06
C SER A 252 -10.42 6.22 -15.76
N THR A 253 -10.12 4.93 -15.62
CA THR A 253 -9.03 4.27 -16.35
C THR A 253 -9.48 3.72 -17.71
N GLY A 254 -10.77 3.81 -18.06
CA GLY A 254 -11.35 3.11 -19.22
C GLY A 254 -11.75 1.65 -18.93
N GLY A 255 -11.76 1.27 -17.65
CA GLY A 255 -12.15 -0.06 -17.17
C GLY A 255 -12.63 -0.04 -15.73
N SER A 256 -11.92 0.73 -14.90
CA SER A 256 -12.24 0.97 -13.50
C SER A 256 -12.07 2.45 -13.14
N ASN A 257 -12.26 2.81 -11.87
CA ASN A 257 -11.94 4.14 -11.34
C ASN A 257 -10.60 4.15 -10.60
N ALA A 258 -9.78 5.17 -10.85
CA ALA A 258 -8.56 5.46 -10.11
C ALA A 258 -8.79 6.68 -9.22
N TYR A 259 -8.58 6.50 -7.92
CA TYR A 259 -8.62 7.55 -6.91
C TYR A 259 -7.18 7.97 -6.59
N HIS A 260 -6.82 9.19 -6.93
CA HIS A 260 -5.55 9.81 -6.58
C HIS A 260 -5.70 10.52 -5.23
N LEU A 261 -4.93 10.06 -4.25
CA LEU A 261 -4.97 10.49 -2.85
C LEU A 261 -3.71 11.31 -2.54
N SER A 262 -3.89 12.58 -2.22
CA SER A 262 -2.80 13.46 -1.76
C SER A 262 -2.76 13.41 -0.23
N ILE A 263 -1.77 12.74 0.35
CA ILE A 263 -1.66 12.52 1.80
C ILE A 263 -0.42 13.23 2.33
N GLU A 264 -0.60 14.18 3.25
CA GLU A 264 0.47 14.92 3.90
C GLU A 264 0.94 14.25 5.19
N ALA A 265 2.25 14.06 5.35
CA ALA A 265 2.89 13.55 6.55
C ALA A 265 3.30 14.68 7.52
N SER A 266 3.43 14.34 8.81
CA SER A 266 3.93 15.21 9.89
C SER A 266 3.23 16.56 9.98
N VAL A 267 1.89 16.53 10.02
CA VAL A 267 1.06 17.67 10.42
C VAL A 267 1.09 17.77 11.95
N GLU A 268 1.99 18.60 12.47
CA GLU A 268 2.03 19.06 13.87
C GLU A 268 1.38 20.43 14.01
#